data_AF-A0A414XJJ5-F1
#
_entry.id   AF-A0A414XJJ5-F1
#
_cell.length_a   1.000
_cell.length_b   1.000
_cell.length_c   1.000
_cell.angle_alpha   90.00
_cell.angle_beta   90.00
_cell.angle_gamma   90.00
#
_symmetry.space_group_name_H-M   'P 1'
#
loop_
_entity.id
_entity.type
_entity.pdbx_description
1 polymer ?
#
loop_
_entity_poly.entity_id
_entity_poly.type
_entity_poly.pdbx_seq_one_letter_code
_entity_poly.pdbx_strand_id
1 'polypeptide(L)'
;MELQDLTFNKEGDLYVCEFEATGPFNIKITRTNVSGAYGALSVQQSLTGEDYVSIPLPPAWPLMANLDFEIPNVPAGMHIRIESGAEVTLAKIAYQS
;
A
#
# COMPACT_ATOMS: atom_id res chain seq x y z
N MET A 1 -14.97 -11.98 5.22
CA MET A 1 -14.00 -10.93 4.91
C MET A 1 -14.24 -10.52 3.47
N GLU A 2 -14.63 -9.27 3.23
CA GLU A 2 -14.87 -8.75 1.88
C GLU A 2 -13.57 -8.18 1.32
N LEU A 3 -13.23 -8.53 0.07
CA LEU A 3 -12.06 -7.99 -0.61
C LEU A 3 -12.47 -6.72 -1.34
N GLN A 4 -11.81 -5.61 -1.02
CA GLN A 4 -12.00 -4.33 -1.71
C GLN A 4 -10.86 -4.10 -2.68
N ASP A 5 -11.18 -3.79 -3.93
CA ASP A 5 -10.19 -3.44 -4.94
C ASP A 5 -9.63 -2.03 -4.70
N LEU A 6 -8.31 -1.91 -4.74
CA LEU A 6 -7.61 -0.63 -4.69
C LEU A 6 -7.22 -0.20 -6.10
N THR A 7 -7.52 1.04 -6.45
CA THR A 7 -7.13 1.63 -7.73
C THR A 7 -5.86 2.44 -7.55
N PHE A 8 -4.86 2.17 -8.40
CA PHE A 8 -3.63 2.93 -8.46
C PHE A 8 -3.69 3.90 -9.65
N ASN A 9 -3.36 5.16 -9.39
CA ASN A 9 -3.20 6.20 -10.41
C ASN A 9 -1.71 6.45 -10.65
N LYS A 10 -1.36 6.84 -11.88
CA LYS A 10 0.03 7.19 -12.19
C LYS A 10 0.27 8.67 -11.86
N GLU A 11 1.18 8.93 -10.94
CA GLU A 11 1.63 10.26 -10.52
C GLU A 11 3.13 10.40 -10.80
N GLY A 12 3.47 11.03 -11.93
CA GLY A 12 4.85 11.07 -12.41
C GLY A 12 5.39 9.66 -12.69
N ASP A 13 6.44 9.27 -11.97
CA ASP A 13 7.09 7.96 -12.07
C ASP A 13 6.53 6.91 -11.08
N LEU A 14 5.56 7.29 -10.24
CA LEU A 14 4.98 6.42 -9.22
C LEU A 14 3.55 6.00 -9.58
N TYR A 15 3.20 4.80 -9.13
CA TYR A 15 1.83 4.33 -9.01
C TYR A 15 1.39 4.57 -7.58
N VAL A 16 0.30 5.31 -7.39
CA VAL A 16 -0.17 5.78 -6.09
C VAL A 16 -1.62 5.35 -5.86
N CYS A 17 -1.90 4.84 -4.67
CA CYS A 17 -3.26 4.62 -4.18
C CYS A 17 -3.43 5.30 -2.82
N GLU A 18 -4.56 5.98 -2.65
CA GLU A 18 -4.95 6.57 -1.38
C GLU A 18 -6.37 6.12 -0.99
N PHE A 19 -6.57 5.84 0.29
CA PHE A 19 -7.89 5.49 0.85
C PHE A 19 -7.94 5.77 2.35
N GLU A 20 -9.15 5.91 2.89
CA GLU A 20 -9.37 5.98 4.34
C GLU A 20 -9.55 4.56 4.90
N ALA A 21 -8.70 4.19 5.86
CA ALA A 21 -8.77 2.90 6.53
C ALA A 21 -9.83 2.91 7.64
N THR A 22 -10.59 1.83 7.74
CA THR A 22 -11.61 1.64 8.80
C THR A 22 -11.11 0.80 9.97
N GLY A 23 -9.82 0.45 10.00
CA GLY A 23 -9.21 -0.44 10.98
C GLY A 23 -8.00 -1.18 10.40
N PRO A 24 -7.41 -2.14 11.15
CA PRO A 24 -6.38 -3.03 10.64
C PRO A 24 -6.88 -3.83 9.42
N PHE A 25 -6.00 -4.02 8.44
CA PHE A 25 -6.33 -4.68 7.18
C PHE A 25 -5.21 -5.58 6.70
N ASN A 26 -5.59 -6.61 5.96
CA ASN A 26 -4.67 -7.37 5.10
C ASN A 26 -4.62 -6.69 3.75
N ILE A 27 -3.44 -6.67 3.14
CA ILE A 27 -3.23 -6.17 1.80
C ILE A 27 -2.53 -7.19 0.94
N LYS A 28 -3.05 -7.36 -0.26
CA LYS A 28 -2.46 -8.17 -1.32
C LYS A 28 -2.12 -7.28 -2.50
N ILE A 29 -0.85 -7.24 -2.87
CA ILE A 29 -0.35 -6.46 -4.00
C ILE A 29 0.46 -7.36 -4.93
N THR A 30 0.12 -7.32 -6.21
CA THR A 30 0.94 -7.88 -7.29
C THR A 30 1.42 -6.76 -8.20
N ARG A 31 2.71 -6.80 -8.51
CA ARG A 31 3.42 -5.80 -9.31
C ARG A 31 4.25 -6.46 -10.39
N THR A 32 4.47 -5.75 -11.48
CA THR A 32 5.36 -6.14 -12.58
C THR A 32 6.53 -5.18 -12.71
N ASN A 33 7.59 -5.59 -13.41
CA ASN A 33 8.79 -4.78 -13.64
C ASN A 33 9.52 -4.32 -12.36
N VAL A 34 9.46 -5.13 -11.30
CA VAL A 34 10.18 -4.86 -10.05
C VAL A 34 11.68 -5.03 -10.28
N SER A 35 12.36 -3.95 -10.68
CA SER A 35 13.81 -3.93 -10.92
C SER A 35 14.47 -2.76 -10.21
N GLY A 36 15.55 -3.05 -9.47
CA GLY A 36 16.42 -2.04 -8.85
C GLY A 36 15.78 -1.20 -7.73
N ALA A 37 16.51 -0.17 -7.30
CA ALA A 37 16.15 0.71 -6.18
C ALA A 37 15.02 1.70 -6.50
N TYR A 38 14.67 1.90 -7.78
CA TYR A 38 13.67 2.87 -8.22
C TYR A 38 12.22 2.31 -8.22
N GLY A 39 12.02 1.04 -7.85
CA GLY A 39 10.73 0.34 -7.88
C GLY A 39 10.14 -0.03 -6.50
N ALA A 40 10.65 0.55 -5.42
CA ALA A 40 10.28 0.17 -4.06
C ALA A 40 8.80 0.46 -3.76
N LEU A 41 8.16 -0.43 -2.98
CA LEU A 41 6.86 -0.17 -2.37
C LEU A 41 7.07 0.61 -1.07
N SER A 42 6.31 1.69 -0.88
CA SER A 42 6.15 2.39 0.40
C SER A 42 4.68 2.36 0.83
N VAL A 43 4.46 2.33 2.13
CA VAL A 43 3.14 2.49 2.73
C VAL A 43 3.28 3.59 3.78
N GLN A 44 2.40 4.58 3.74
CA GLN A 44 2.34 5.66 4.71
C GLN A 44 0.93 5.80 5.28
N GLN A 45 0.84 6.42 6.46
CA GLN A 45 -0.41 6.76 7.11
C GLN A 45 -0.41 8.20 7.62
N SER A 46 -1.58 8.83 7.61
CA SER A 46 -1.83 10.17 8.15
C SER A 46 -3.22 10.25 8.75
N LEU A 47 -3.44 11.11 9.73
CA LEU A 47 -4.80 11.42 10.21
C LEU A 47 -5.50 12.46 9.32
N THR A 48 -4.73 13.35 8.69
CA THR A 48 -5.26 14.51 7.94
C THR A 48 -4.97 14.44 6.44
N GLY A 49 -4.12 13.51 6.01
CA GLY A 49 -3.66 13.38 4.62
C GLY A 49 -2.57 14.39 4.23
N GLU A 50 -2.20 15.32 5.12
CA GLU A 50 -1.17 16.34 4.85
C GLU A 50 0.23 15.86 5.31
N ASP A 51 0.32 15.35 6.53
CA ASP A 51 1.57 14.85 7.12
C ASP A 51 1.55 13.32 7.17
N TYR A 52 2.32 12.68 6.29
CA TYR A 52 2.42 11.23 6.19
C TYR A 52 3.59 10.67 7.00
N VAL A 53 3.33 9.57 7.71
CA VAL A 53 4.35 8.79 8.43
C VAL A 53 4.47 7.41 7.82
N SER A 54 5.69 6.96 7.56
CA SER A 54 5.92 5.63 6.98
C SER A 54 5.49 4.50 7.92
N ILE A 55 4.79 3.52 7.36
CA ILE A 55 4.58 2.21 7.97
C ILE A 55 5.78 1.34 7.57
N PRO A 56 6.61 0.89 8.53
CA PRO A 56 7.83 0.17 8.22
C PRO A 56 7.51 -1.20 7.62
N LEU A 57 8.05 -1.44 6.42
CA LEU A 57 8.04 -2.75 5.77
C LEU A 57 9.36 -3.48 6.05
N PRO A 58 9.36 -4.82 6.14
CA PRO A 58 10.59 -5.60 6.18
C PRO A 58 11.52 -5.26 5.00
N PRO A 59 12.85 -5.15 5.19
CA PRO A 59 13.77 -4.57 4.20
C PRO A 59 13.72 -5.19 2.79
N ALA A 60 13.39 -6.47 2.68
CA ALA A 60 13.31 -7.16 1.39
C ALA A 60 11.95 -6.99 0.67
N TRP A 61 10.89 -6.67 1.41
CA TRP A 61 9.52 -6.64 0.88
C TRP A 61 9.26 -5.56 -0.16
N PRO A 62 9.78 -4.32 -0.01
CA PRO A 62 9.61 -3.28 -1.02
C PRO A 62 10.04 -3.68 -2.44
N LEU A 63 10.87 -4.71 -2.59
CA LEU A 63 11.39 -5.21 -3.88
C LEU A 63 10.77 -6.55 -4.31
N MET A 64 9.69 -7.00 -3.67
CA MET A 64 8.97 -8.22 -4.06
C MET A 64 7.81 -7.92 -5.03
N ALA A 65 7.66 -8.76 -6.05
CA ALA A 65 6.57 -8.65 -7.02
C ALA A 65 5.21 -9.06 -6.44
N ASN A 66 5.19 -9.96 -5.46
CA ASN A 66 3.97 -10.42 -4.80
C ASN A 66 4.12 -10.21 -3.30
N LEU A 67 3.16 -9.52 -2.72
CA LEU A 67 3.07 -9.25 -1.29
C LEU A 67 1.66 -9.58 -0.82
N ASP A 68 1.58 -10.25 0.32
CA ASP A 68 0.33 -10.64 0.98
C ASP A 68 0.61 -10.58 2.48
N PHE A 69 0.17 -9.50 3.13
CA PHE A 69 0.57 -9.18 4.50
C PHE A 69 -0.45 -8.32 5.25
N GLU A 70 -0.30 -8.30 6.57
CA GLU A 70 -1.12 -7.49 7.47
C GLU A 70 -0.45 -6.14 7.73
N ILE A 71 -1.26 -5.08 7.77
CA ILE A 71 -0.90 -3.81 8.41
C ILE A 71 -1.60 -3.75 9.78
N PRO A 72 -0.92 -4.11 10.87
CA PRO A 72 -1.50 -4.04 12.19
C PRO A 72 -1.56 -2.59 12.68
N ASN A 73 -2.45 -2.30 13.63
CA ASN A 73 -2.53 -1.03 14.36
C ASN A 73 -2.85 0.21 13.49
N VAL A 74 -3.77 0.08 12.53
CA VAL A 74 -4.34 1.21 11.80
C VAL A 74 -5.68 1.59 12.43
N PRO A 75 -5.79 2.72 13.15
CA PRO A 75 -7.08 3.22 13.62
C PRO A 75 -8.03 3.55 12.47
N ALA A 76 -9.33 3.49 12.74
CA ALA A 76 -10.33 3.99 11.80
C ALA A 76 -10.15 5.50 11.57
N GLY A 77 -10.31 5.94 10.32
CA GLY A 77 -10.15 7.32 9.89
C GLY A 77 -8.72 7.71 9.48
N MET A 78 -7.79 6.76 9.44
CA MET A 78 -6.43 7.03 8.92
C MET A 78 -6.42 7.03 7.39
N HIS A 79 -5.86 8.07 6.79
CA HIS A 79 -5.52 8.11 5.38
C HIS A 79 -4.29 7.26 5.13
N ILE A 80 -4.44 6.22 4.31
CA ILE A 80 -3.36 5.36 3.85
C ILE A 80 -2.95 5.79 2.46
N ARG A 81 -1.65 5.98 2.25
CA ARG A 81 -1.03 6.19 0.95
C ARG A 81 -0.08 5.04 0.66
N ILE A 82 -0.22 4.44 -0.52
CA ILE A 82 0.65 3.36 -0.99
C ILE A 82 1.26 3.81 -2.30
N GLU A 83 2.58 3.78 -2.37
CA GLU A 83 3.32 4.20 -3.54
C GLU A 83 4.18 3.04 -4.03
N SER A 84 4.22 2.86 -5.35
CA SER A 84 5.03 1.85 -6.00
C SER A 84 5.69 2.44 -7.23
N GLY A 85 7.02 2.34 -7.31
CA GLY A 85 7.74 2.64 -8.56
C GLY A 85 7.59 1.55 -9.64
N ALA A 86 7.01 0.40 -9.28
CA ALA A 86 6.68 -0.69 -10.18
C ALA A 86 5.18 -0.68 -10.51
N GLU A 87 4.81 -1.06 -11.73
CA GLU A 87 3.41 -1.13 -12.16
C GLU A 87 2.62 -2.12 -11.32
N VAL A 88 1.51 -1.66 -10.76
CA VAL A 88 0.61 -2.48 -9.92
C VAL A 88 -0.48 -3.08 -10.81
N THR A 89 -0.51 -4.41 -10.88
CA THR A 89 -1.49 -5.14 -11.70
C THR A 89 -2.66 -5.69 -10.86
N LEU A 90 -2.47 -5.80 -9.55
CA LEU A 90 -3.53 -6.13 -8.59
C LEU A 90 -3.21 -5.50 -7.24
N ALA A 91 -4.21 -4.88 -6.63
CA ALA A 91 -4.15 -4.46 -5.23
C ALA A 91 -5.52 -4.63 -4.60
N LYS A 92 -5.59 -5.37 -3.49
CA LYS A 92 -6.82 -5.63 -2.75
C LYS A 92 -6.56 -5.53 -1.26
N ILE A 93 -7.52 -5.01 -0.51
CA ILE A 93 -7.51 -5.02 0.95
C ILE A 93 -8.68 -5.82 1.52
N ALA A 94 -8.51 -6.26 2.76
CA ALA A 94 -9.53 -6.99 3.50
C ALA A 94 -9.45 -6.61 4.98
N TYR A 95 -10.48 -5.98 5.52
CA TYR A 95 -10.51 -5.59 6.94
C TYR A 95 -10.73 -6.80 7.84
N GLN A 96 -10.06 -6.81 8.98
CA GLN A 96 -10.31 -7.79 10.03
C GLN A 96 -11.70 -7.53 10.64
N SER A 97 -12.49 -8.59 10.78
CA SER A 97 -13.83 -8.55 11.38
C SER A 97 -13.77 -8.57 12.91
#